data_AF-A0A7C3NWB7-F1
#
_entry.id   AF-A0A7C3NWB7-F1
#
_cell.length_a   1.000
_cell.length_b   1.000
_cell.length_c   1.000
_cell.angle_alpha   90.00
_cell.angle_beta   90.00
_cell.angle_gamma   90.00
#
_symmetry.space_group_name_H-M   'P 1'
#
loop_
_entity.id
_entity.type
_entity.pdbx_description
1 polymer ?
#
loop_
_entity_poly.entity_id
_entity_poly.type
_entity_poly.pdbx_seq_one_letter_code
_entity_poly.pdbx_strand_id
1 'polypeptide(L)'
;MGKEKIRINEEFYDIMPVEYRDMVENATFGNENRGWKDIGVNKELIEEHSLCAGCPESMAFRYILASMPAPEDTVMVGSTGCTSLVFPHVAV
;
A
#
# COMPACT_ATOMS: atom_id res chain seq x y z
N MET A 1 -5.93 12.65 7.81
CA MET A 1 -4.59 13.04 8.27
C MET A 1 -3.72 13.15 7.03
N GLY A 2 -3.49 14.38 6.54
CA GLY A 2 -3.08 14.62 5.16
C GLY A 2 -1.64 14.21 4.82
N LYS A 3 -1.40 14.07 3.50
CA LYS A 3 -0.13 13.82 2.78
C LYS A 3 1.13 14.49 3.35
N GLU A 4 1.00 15.53 4.16
CA GLU A 4 2.10 16.15 4.91
C GLU A 4 2.90 15.17 5.77
N LYS A 5 2.31 14.07 6.25
CA LYS A 5 2.99 13.12 7.15
C LYS A 5 3.83 12.05 6.44
N ILE A 6 3.64 11.84 5.14
CA ILE A 6 4.40 10.86 4.35
C ILE A 6 5.45 11.61 3.52
N ARG A 7 6.37 12.28 4.22
CA ARG A 7 7.55 12.91 3.60
C ARG A 7 8.80 12.25 4.14
N ILE A 8 9.62 11.75 3.21
CA ILE A 8 10.97 11.32 3.54
C ILE A 8 11.76 12.57 3.91
N ASN A 9 12.47 12.53 5.05
CA ASN A 9 13.44 13.57 5.38
C ASN A 9 14.60 13.49 4.38
N GLU A 10 14.96 14.61 3.75
CA GLU A 10 16.00 14.70 2.72
C GLU A 10 17.33 14.10 3.18
N GLU A 11 17.70 14.28 4.46
CA GLU A 11 18.95 13.73 5.01
C GLU A 11 18.98 12.19 5.06
N PHE A 12 17.81 11.55 5.05
CA PHE A 12 17.68 10.09 5.11
C PHE A 12 17.30 9.47 3.77
N TYR A 13 17.11 10.25 2.70
CA TYR A 13 16.64 9.73 1.42
C TYR A 13 17.53 8.61 0.86
N ASP A 14 18.84 8.75 0.97
CA ASP A 14 19.81 7.78 0.44
C ASP A 14 19.81 6.43 1.17
N ILE A 15 19.47 6.44 2.47
CA ILE A 15 19.43 5.24 3.31
C ILE A 15 18.07 4.53 3.29
N MET A 16 17.03 5.18 2.77
CA MET A 16 15.71 4.57 2.70
C MET A 16 15.66 3.45 1.65
N PRO A 17 14.89 2.38 1.91
CA PRO A 17 14.64 1.34 0.92
C PRO A 17 14.10 1.91 -0.39
N VAL A 18 14.54 1.34 -1.52
CA VAL A 18 14.12 1.78 -2.86
C VAL A 18 12.60 1.70 -3.00
N GLU A 19 12.01 0.67 -2.42
CA GLU A 19 10.58 0.38 -2.44
C GLU A 19 9.77 1.45 -1.71
N TYR A 20 10.34 1.98 -0.61
CA TYR A 20 9.72 3.06 0.15
C TYR A 20 9.82 4.40 -0.60
N ARG A 21 10.97 4.68 -1.24
CA ARG A 21 11.12 5.85 -2.11
C ARG A 21 10.12 5.84 -3.26
N ASP A 22 10.03 4.71 -3.97
CA ASP A 22 9.09 4.49 -5.07
C ASP A 22 7.63 4.66 -4.63
N MET A 23 7.30 4.20 -3.43
CA MET A 23 5.96 4.40 -2.87
C MET A 23 5.67 5.87 -2.56
N VAL A 24 6.61 6.64 -2.03
CA VAL A 24 6.38 8.06 -1.74
C VAL A 24 6.25 8.88 -3.03
N GLU A 25 6.98 8.50 -4.09
CA GLU A 25 7.01 9.24 -5.36
C GLU A 25 5.90 8.84 -6.33
N ASN A 26 5.62 7.54 -6.46
CA ASN A 26 4.78 6.97 -7.51
C ASN A 26 3.49 6.33 -6.98
N ALA A 27 3.23 6.31 -5.68
CA ALA A 27 1.95 5.77 -5.20
C ALA A 27 0.77 6.69 -5.57
N THR A 28 -0.39 6.06 -5.70
CA THR A 28 -1.64 6.74 -6.07
C THR A 28 -2.43 7.29 -4.88
N PHE A 29 -1.84 7.37 -3.68
CA PHE A 29 -2.55 7.76 -2.45
C PHE A 29 -3.06 9.20 -2.52
N GLY A 30 -4.32 9.39 -2.11
CA GLY A 30 -5.02 10.67 -2.17
C GLY A 30 -5.11 11.29 -3.58
N ASN A 31 -5.07 10.47 -4.64
CA ASN A 31 -5.47 10.89 -5.98
C ASN A 31 -6.97 10.59 -6.17
N GLU A 32 -7.81 11.63 -6.09
CA GLU A 32 -9.27 11.52 -6.21
C GLU A 32 -9.74 11.09 -7.61
N ASN A 33 -8.88 11.23 -8.63
CA ASN A 33 -9.17 10.81 -10.01
C ASN A 33 -8.70 9.38 -10.33
N ARG A 34 -8.32 8.59 -9.32
CA ARG A 34 -7.86 7.21 -9.51
C ARG A 34 -8.93 6.37 -10.21
N GLY A 35 -8.57 5.82 -11.37
CA GLY A 35 -9.41 4.88 -12.12
C GLY A 35 -8.94 3.44 -11.96
N TRP A 36 -9.77 2.51 -12.43
CA TRP A 36 -9.42 1.08 -12.52
C TRP A 36 -8.19 0.81 -13.40
N LYS A 37 -7.88 1.73 -14.33
CA LYS A 37 -6.71 1.65 -15.23
C LYS A 37 -5.39 1.93 -14.53
N ASP A 38 -5.41 2.58 -13.37
CA ASP A 38 -4.22 2.92 -12.60
C ASP A 38 -3.78 1.76 -11.68
N ILE A 39 -4.63 0.74 -11.55
CA ILE A 39 -4.37 -0.46 -10.74
C ILE A 39 -3.29 -1.31 -11.42
N GLY A 40 -2.21 -1.58 -10.69
CA GLY A 40 -1.07 -2.36 -11.19
C GLY A 40 -0.11 -1.61 -12.11
N VAL A 41 -0.36 -0.32 -12.40
CA VAL A 41 0.60 0.57 -13.09
C VAL A 41 1.47 1.32 -12.08
N ASN A 42 0.89 1.72 -10.95
CA ASN A 42 1.55 2.46 -9.89
C ASN A 42 1.90 1.55 -8.71
N LYS A 43 2.75 2.06 -7.80
CA LYS A 43 3.12 1.33 -6.59
C LYS A 43 1.89 1.09 -5.72
N GLU A 44 1.59 -0.18 -5.44
CA GLU A 44 0.46 -0.59 -4.59
C GLU A 44 0.90 -0.74 -3.13
N LEU A 45 -0.06 -0.64 -2.20
CA LEU A 45 0.17 -0.83 -0.75
C LEU A 45 0.63 -2.26 -0.40
N ILE A 46 0.36 -3.21 -1.29
CA ILE A 46 0.71 -4.61 -1.13
C ILE A 46 1.37 -5.11 -2.42
N GLU A 47 2.69 -5.26 -2.37
CA GLU A 47 3.51 -5.71 -3.48
C GLU A 47 4.05 -7.12 -3.22
N GLU A 48 4.82 -7.28 -2.15
CA GLU A 48 5.28 -8.58 -1.66
C GLU A 48 4.48 -9.00 -0.43
N HIS A 49 4.08 -10.27 -0.40
CA HIS A 49 3.32 -10.85 0.70
C HIS A 49 3.59 -12.34 0.85
N SER A 50 3.39 -12.87 2.05
CA SER A 50 3.59 -14.30 2.33
C SER A 50 2.44 -15.23 1.90
N LEU A 51 1.42 -14.70 1.20
CA LEU A 51 0.32 -15.51 0.69
C LEU A 51 0.69 -16.26 -0.59
N CYS A 52 0.01 -17.39 -0.83
CA CYS A 52 0.21 -18.21 -2.02
C CYS A 52 0.04 -17.41 -3.32
N ALA A 53 0.81 -17.77 -4.36
CA ALA A 53 0.62 -17.23 -5.70
C ALA A 53 -0.80 -17.52 -6.19
N GLY A 54 -1.54 -16.48 -6.60
CA GLY A 54 -2.94 -16.61 -7.01
C GLY A 54 -3.94 -16.78 -5.86
N CYS A 55 -3.54 -16.47 -4.61
CA CYS A 55 -4.47 -16.45 -3.48
C CYS A 55 -5.62 -15.46 -3.75
N PRO A 56 -6.89 -15.89 -3.69
CA PRO A 56 -8.01 -14.98 -3.92
C PRO A 56 -8.08 -13.87 -2.86
N GLU A 57 -7.64 -14.18 -1.64
CA GLU A 57 -7.60 -13.24 -0.53
C GLU A 57 -6.57 -12.12 -0.75
N SER A 58 -5.38 -12.45 -1.29
CA SER A 58 -4.38 -11.43 -1.57
C SER A 58 -4.81 -10.48 -2.69
N MET A 59 -5.47 -11.02 -3.73
CA MET A 59 -6.07 -10.21 -4.78
C MET A 59 -7.17 -9.30 -4.23
N ALA A 60 -8.04 -9.82 -3.37
CA ALA A 60 -9.08 -9.02 -2.72
C ALA A 60 -8.49 -7.87 -1.91
N PHE A 61 -7.45 -8.13 -1.10
CA PHE A 61 -6.77 -7.07 -0.36
C PHE A 61 -6.15 -6.03 -1.26
N ARG A 62 -5.46 -6.45 -2.32
CA ARG A 62 -4.87 -5.51 -3.28
C ARG A 62 -5.92 -4.56 -3.87
N TYR A 63 -7.08 -5.08 -4.29
CA TYR A 63 -8.16 -4.25 -4.82
C TYR A 63 -8.82 -3.35 -3.77
N ILE A 64 -9.05 -3.87 -2.55
CA ILE A 64 -9.65 -3.08 -1.47
C ILE A 64 -8.73 -1.93 -1.10
N LEU A 65 -7.46 -2.22 -0.82
CA LEU A 65 -6.42 -1.24 -0.49
C LEU A 65 -6.24 -0.21 -1.62
N ALA A 66 -6.26 -0.66 -2.88
CA ALA A 66 -6.26 0.22 -4.04
C ALA A 66 -7.47 1.16 -4.08
N SER A 67 -8.66 0.69 -3.69
CA SER A 67 -9.89 1.49 -3.74
C SER A 67 -10.03 2.50 -2.60
N MET A 68 -9.13 2.48 -1.61
CA MET A 68 -9.29 3.31 -0.43
C MET A 68 -8.89 4.76 -0.68
N PRO A 69 -9.73 5.73 -0.25
CA PRO A 69 -9.44 7.14 -0.44
C PRO A 69 -8.27 7.64 0.43
N ALA A 70 -8.14 7.11 1.64
CA ALA A 70 -7.12 7.47 2.63
C ALA A 70 -6.63 6.21 3.40
N PRO A 71 -5.77 5.37 2.79
CA PRO A 71 -5.22 4.18 3.45
C PRO A 71 -4.46 4.47 4.74
N GLU A 72 -3.78 5.62 4.82
CA GLU A 72 -3.06 6.09 6.01
C GLU A 72 -3.97 6.37 7.22
N ASP A 73 -5.25 6.64 6.98
CA ASP A 73 -6.26 6.93 8.00
C ASP A 73 -7.15 5.72 8.32
N THR A 74 -6.76 4.52 7.87
CA THR A 74 -7.59 3.33 8.02
C THR A 74 -6.97 2.30 8.95
N VAL A 75 -7.78 1.79 9.87
CA VAL A 75 -7.43 0.67 10.73
C VAL A 75 -7.94 -0.62 10.10
N MET A 76 -7.02 -1.54 9.77
CA MET A 76 -7.34 -2.87 9.28
C MET A 76 -7.59 -3.82 10.45
N VAL A 77 -8.78 -4.42 10.51
CA VAL A 77 -9.12 -5.44 11.53
C VAL A 77 -9.17 -6.81 10.87
N GLY A 78 -8.15 -7.61 11.10
CA GLY A 78 -8.06 -8.98 10.59
C GLY A 78 -8.62 -10.02 11.55
N SER A 79 -9.24 -11.05 10.99
CA SER A 79 -9.44 -12.33 11.69
C SER A 79 -8.11 -13.06 11.88
N THR A 80 -8.10 -14.12 12.70
CA THR A 80 -6.94 -15.03 12.76
C THR A 80 -6.82 -15.82 11.45
N GLY A 81 -5.65 -15.83 10.81
CA GLY A 81 -5.42 -16.63 9.61
C GLY A 81 -4.47 -15.97 8.61
N CYS A 82 -4.71 -16.20 7.31
CA CYS A 82 -3.95 -15.63 6.19
C CYS A 82 -3.89 -14.09 6.24
N THR A 83 -4.99 -13.46 6.63
CA THR A 83 -5.10 -12.02 6.91
C THR A 83 -4.03 -11.52 7.91
N SER A 84 -3.70 -12.31 8.93
CA SER A 84 -2.68 -11.94 9.92
C SER A 84 -1.25 -11.96 9.34
N LEU A 85 -1.03 -12.70 8.25
CA LEU A 85 0.27 -12.77 7.56
C LEU A 85 0.43 -11.66 6.51
N VAL A 86 -0.68 -11.11 6.02
CA VAL A 86 -0.66 -10.12 4.94
C VAL A 86 -0.63 -8.69 5.47
N PHE A 87 -1.41 -8.38 6.52
CA PHE A 87 -1.51 -7.03 7.04
C PHE A 87 -0.19 -6.41 7.54
N PRO A 88 0.76 -7.17 8.12
CA PRO A 88 2.08 -6.64 8.45
C PRO A 88 2.92 -6.22 7.23
N HIS A 89 2.56 -6.69 6.03
CA HIS A 89 3.22 -6.36 4.77
C HIS A 89 2.47 -5.29 3.96
N VAL A 90 1.36 -4.77 4.49
CA VAL A 90 0.67 -3.63 3.89
C VAL A 90 1.44 -2.38 4.29
N ALA A 91 1.91 -1.63 3.32
CA ALA A 91 2.59 -0.38 3.57
C ALA A 91 1.59 0.68 4.01
N VAL A 92 1.67 1.13 5.27
CA VAL A 92 0.87 2.24 5.82
C VAL A 92 1.73 3.09 6.73
#